data_AF-A0A8S2XPW0-F1
#
_entry.id   AF-A0A8S2XPW0-F1
#
_cell.length_a   1.000
_cell.length_b   1.000
_cell.length_c   1.000
_cell.angle_alpha   90.00
_cell.angle_beta   90.00
_cell.angle_gamma   90.00
#
_symmetry.space_group_name_H-M   'P 1'
#
loop_
_entity.id
_entity.type
_entity.pdbx_description
1 polymer ?
#
loop_
_entity_poly.entity_id
_entity_poly.type
_entity_poly.pdbx_seq_one_letter_code
_entity_poly.pdbx_strand_id
1 'polypeptide(L)'
;SVHSLENDGLNSLENDGLVQTAIEIGANFGLVDVRDFEERKTGLNVWKEIEEIFESFNLLLGDTPVTTDQGSNMINALKINHEARYACLAHRTSTVLETAWENLKTVSDIRTYVQQSGGLQHKLPKTLKRTSGTRPWRSYYLIHQSLYEAYDTLFQLLRECREQHHLTHIDQKITYEISELVSEFSAIFDNLEFSKKTTLQNVIPSYYLMKQYCIVDNKHDKYWTSTVSLHWIATYLDPSFKESSFVNDRKFLDDQKQCIIGGLLVLTKDFKDFLTPATTTDSSPSSSLSSTATTVATTTFVHPLKKIKKD
;
A
#
# COMPACT_ATOMS: atom_id res chain seq x y z
N SER A 1 -23.78 1.21 -19.59
CA SER A 1 -24.19 2.16 -18.55
C SER A 1 -23.28 1.91 -17.36
N VAL A 2 -22.19 2.65 -17.23
CA VAL A 2 -21.17 2.44 -16.19
C VAL A 2 -21.51 3.37 -15.04
N HIS A 3 -22.02 2.83 -13.94
CA HIS A 3 -22.19 3.57 -12.69
C HIS A 3 -20.83 3.63 -12.00
N SER A 4 -20.34 4.86 -11.79
CA SER A 4 -19.16 5.14 -10.98
C SER A 4 -19.46 4.81 -9.52
N LEU A 5 -18.98 3.66 -9.05
CA LEU A 5 -18.84 3.41 -7.62
C LEU A 5 -17.65 4.24 -7.14
N GLU A 6 -17.95 5.39 -6.53
CA GLU A 6 -16.96 6.24 -5.91
C GLU A 6 -16.27 5.52 -4.73
N ASN A 7 -15.03 5.94 -4.48
CA ASN A 7 -13.98 5.41 -3.59
C ASN A 7 -14.37 5.00 -2.14
N ASP A 8 -15.62 5.08 -1.73
CA ASP A 8 -16.06 4.77 -0.37
C ASP A 8 -16.23 3.25 -0.13
N GLY A 9 -16.39 2.45 -1.20
CA GLY A 9 -16.62 1.01 -1.11
C GLY A 9 -15.40 0.17 -0.67
N LEU A 10 -14.18 0.70 -0.77
CA LEU A 10 -12.95 -0.03 -0.42
C LEU A 10 -12.69 -0.11 1.10
N ASN A 11 -13.39 0.68 1.90
CA ASN A 11 -13.21 0.74 3.36
C ASN A 11 -14.16 -0.20 4.13
N SER A 12 -15.09 -0.90 3.47
CA SER A 12 -16.11 -1.74 4.13
C SER A 12 -16.03 -3.25 3.82
N LEU A 13 -14.97 -3.74 3.16
CA LEU A 13 -14.90 -5.10 2.60
C LEU A 13 -14.36 -6.17 3.56
N GLU A 14 -14.09 -5.83 4.82
CA GLU A 14 -13.65 -6.79 5.84
C GLU A 14 -14.66 -6.86 6.98
N ASN A 15 -15.70 -7.70 6.84
CA ASN A 15 -16.40 -8.32 7.97
C ASN A 15 -17.43 -9.33 7.42
N ASP A 16 -17.18 -10.62 7.68
CA ASP A 16 -18.17 -11.72 7.83
C ASP A 16 -17.54 -13.13 7.60
N GLY A 17 -16.21 -13.25 7.61
CA GLY A 17 -15.53 -14.54 7.36
C GLY A 17 -15.50 -14.95 5.88
N LEU A 18 -16.16 -14.17 5.03
CA LEU A 18 -15.94 -14.13 3.59
C LEU A 18 -14.66 -13.33 3.29
N VAL A 19 -13.85 -13.83 2.36
CA VAL A 19 -12.67 -13.13 1.85
C VAL A 19 -13.03 -12.89 0.41
N GLN A 20 -13.16 -11.61 0.06
CA GLN A 20 -13.50 -11.16 -1.28
C GLN A 20 -12.19 -10.94 -2.04
N THR A 21 -12.12 -11.35 -3.29
CA THR A 21 -11.01 -10.93 -4.16
C THR A 21 -11.53 -9.78 -5.00
N ALA A 22 -11.01 -8.59 -4.73
CA ALA A 22 -11.22 -7.43 -5.57
C ALA A 22 -10.07 -7.33 -6.57
N ILE A 23 -10.38 -7.19 -7.86
CA ILE A 23 -9.40 -6.94 -8.91
C ILE A 23 -9.62 -5.53 -9.45
N GLU A 24 -8.59 -4.70 -9.28
CA GLU A 24 -8.50 -3.36 -9.86
C GLU A 24 -7.57 -3.40 -11.07
N ILE A 25 -8.05 -2.89 -12.21
CA ILE A 25 -7.30 -2.94 -13.49
C ILE A 25 -6.99 -1.50 -13.93
N GLY A 26 -5.80 -1.04 -13.53
CA GLY A 26 -5.19 0.19 -14.03
C GLY A 26 -5.82 1.50 -13.55
N ALA A 27 -5.01 2.57 -13.60
CA ALA A 27 -5.35 3.91 -13.07
C ALA A 27 -6.50 4.63 -13.79
N ASN A 28 -6.96 4.15 -14.96
CA ASN A 28 -8.00 4.80 -15.76
C ASN A 28 -9.37 4.14 -15.67
N PHE A 29 -9.45 2.85 -15.29
CA PHE A 29 -10.71 2.11 -15.26
C PHE A 29 -11.25 1.88 -13.84
N GLY A 30 -10.40 2.04 -12.81
CA GLY A 30 -10.79 1.85 -11.41
C GLY A 30 -11.06 0.39 -11.08
N LEU A 31 -11.86 0.13 -10.04
CA LEU A 31 -12.28 -1.21 -9.66
C LEU A 31 -13.13 -1.82 -10.77
N VAL A 32 -12.71 -2.97 -11.31
CA VAL A 32 -13.36 -3.54 -12.50
C VAL A 32 -14.11 -4.83 -12.18
N ASP A 33 -13.69 -5.59 -11.17
CA ASP A 33 -14.47 -6.74 -10.67
C ASP A 33 -14.24 -6.98 -9.16
N VAL A 34 -15.27 -7.49 -8.49
CA VAL A 34 -15.21 -7.99 -7.11
C VAL A 34 -15.95 -9.32 -7.07
N ARG A 35 -15.23 -10.38 -6.71
CA ARG A 35 -15.82 -11.71 -6.60
C ARG A 35 -15.83 -12.22 -5.16
N ASP A 36 -16.97 -12.77 -4.79
CA ASP A 36 -17.19 -13.51 -3.55
C ASP A 36 -16.78 -14.96 -3.74
N PHE A 37 -15.90 -15.45 -2.86
CA PHE A 37 -15.43 -16.84 -2.92
C PHE A 37 -16.31 -17.73 -2.05
N GLU A 38 -17.18 -18.51 -2.69
CA GLU A 38 -17.98 -19.55 -2.01
C GLU A 38 -17.17 -20.84 -1.75
N GLU A 39 -16.17 -21.15 -2.60
CA GLU A 39 -15.34 -22.35 -2.48
C GLU A 39 -14.13 -22.21 -1.53
N ARG A 40 -13.47 -23.34 -1.22
CA ARG A 40 -12.21 -23.34 -0.46
C ARG A 40 -11.15 -22.53 -1.20
N LYS A 41 -10.59 -21.55 -0.51
CA LYS A 41 -9.64 -20.55 -1.02
C LYS A 41 -8.23 -21.10 -1.18
N THR A 42 -8.06 -22.14 -2.00
CA THR A 42 -6.73 -22.68 -2.36
C THR A 42 -6.09 -21.83 -3.47
N GLY A 43 -4.77 -21.89 -3.63
CA GLY A 43 -4.10 -21.17 -4.73
C GLY A 43 -4.60 -21.55 -6.12
N LEU A 44 -5.02 -22.81 -6.34
CA LEU A 44 -5.58 -23.24 -7.62
C LEU A 44 -6.95 -22.60 -7.90
N ASN A 45 -7.81 -22.51 -6.88
CA ASN A 45 -9.12 -21.89 -7.03
C ASN A 45 -9.00 -20.38 -7.25
N VAL A 46 -8.10 -19.72 -6.51
CA VAL A 46 -7.79 -18.30 -6.73
C VAL A 46 -7.26 -18.05 -8.14
N TRP A 47 -6.41 -18.95 -8.67
CA TRP A 47 -5.92 -18.82 -10.04
C TRP A 47 -7.05 -18.87 -11.08
N LYS A 48 -7.96 -19.85 -11.00
CA LYS A 48 -9.07 -19.99 -11.95
C LYS A 48 -9.92 -18.72 -12.04
N GLU A 49 -10.19 -18.11 -10.88
CA GLU A 49 -10.95 -16.87 -10.83
C GLU A 49 -10.20 -15.69 -11.46
N ILE A 50 -8.88 -15.59 -11.25
CA ILE A 50 -8.05 -14.57 -11.89
C ILE A 50 -8.06 -14.76 -13.42
N GLU A 51 -7.92 -16.00 -13.88
CA GLU A 51 -7.97 -16.37 -15.30
C GLU A 51 -9.32 -15.97 -15.93
N GLU A 52 -10.44 -16.34 -15.31
CA GLU A 52 -11.77 -15.95 -15.77
C GLU A 52 -11.96 -14.43 -15.81
N ILE A 53 -11.43 -13.70 -14.83
CA ILE A 53 -11.49 -12.23 -14.83
C ILE A 53 -10.69 -11.68 -16.01
N PHE A 54 -9.45 -12.12 -16.20
CA PHE A 54 -8.61 -11.68 -17.31
C PHE A 54 -9.27 -11.96 -18.66
N GLU A 55 -9.80 -13.17 -18.86
CA GLU A 55 -10.54 -13.55 -20.06
C GLU A 55 -11.76 -12.65 -20.28
N SER A 56 -12.52 -12.33 -19.22
CA SER A 56 -13.71 -11.48 -19.33
C SER A 56 -13.39 -10.05 -19.80
N PHE A 57 -12.17 -9.57 -19.54
CA PHE A 57 -11.67 -8.27 -19.99
C PHE A 57 -10.80 -8.35 -21.25
N ASN A 58 -10.66 -9.53 -21.87
CA ASN A 58 -9.76 -9.80 -22.99
C ASN A 58 -8.30 -9.39 -22.68
N LEU A 59 -7.86 -9.60 -21.44
CA LEU A 59 -6.47 -9.39 -21.03
C LEU A 59 -5.65 -10.65 -21.26
N LEU A 60 -4.40 -10.46 -21.69
CA LEU A 60 -3.45 -11.55 -21.83
C LEU A 60 -2.74 -11.80 -20.50
N LEU A 61 -2.79 -13.06 -20.07
CA LEU A 61 -1.97 -13.61 -18.99
C LEU A 61 -0.48 -13.55 -19.41
N GLY A 62 0.42 -13.27 -18.47
CA GLY A 62 1.85 -13.10 -18.69
C GLY A 62 2.29 -11.68 -19.05
N ASP A 63 1.41 -10.89 -19.68
CA ASP A 63 1.73 -9.53 -20.13
C ASP A 63 1.30 -8.44 -19.13
N THR A 64 0.48 -8.81 -18.15
CA THR A 64 -0.08 -7.87 -17.17
C THR A 64 0.54 -8.10 -15.79
N PRO A 65 1.42 -7.22 -15.30
CA PRO A 65 1.99 -7.38 -13.98
C PRO A 65 0.92 -7.23 -12.89
N VAL A 66 0.92 -8.13 -11.92
CA VAL A 66 -0.07 -8.19 -10.84
C VAL A 66 0.56 -7.75 -9.54
N THR A 67 -0.06 -6.79 -8.84
CA THR A 67 0.38 -6.36 -7.50
C THR A 67 -0.56 -6.93 -6.45
N THR A 68 -0.04 -7.72 -5.51
CA THR A 68 -0.86 -8.33 -4.44
C THR A 68 -0.20 -8.21 -3.08
N ASP A 69 -0.97 -8.42 -2.01
CA ASP A 69 -0.42 -8.71 -0.70
C ASP A 69 0.38 -10.03 -0.68
N GLN A 70 0.79 -10.48 0.50
CA GLN A 70 1.62 -11.69 0.68
C GLN A 70 0.82 -12.90 1.15
N GLY A 71 -0.50 -12.92 0.90
CA GLY A 71 -1.35 -14.05 1.19
C GLY A 71 -0.89 -15.30 0.43
N SER A 72 -0.55 -16.37 1.15
CA SER A 72 0.10 -17.57 0.60
C SER A 72 -0.63 -18.17 -0.61
N ASN A 73 -1.97 -18.22 -0.57
CA ASN A 73 -2.77 -18.73 -1.68
C ASN A 73 -2.70 -17.84 -2.93
N MET A 74 -2.68 -16.51 -2.76
CA MET A 74 -2.50 -15.56 -3.86
C MET A 74 -1.11 -15.68 -4.48
N ILE A 75 -0.07 -15.82 -3.66
CA ILE A 75 1.30 -16.09 -4.13
C ILE A 75 1.34 -17.38 -4.96
N ASN A 76 0.72 -18.44 -4.45
CA ASN A 76 0.73 -19.74 -5.09
C ASN A 76 -0.06 -19.71 -6.41
N ALA A 77 -1.19 -19.00 -6.47
CA ALA A 77 -1.99 -18.82 -7.68
C ALA A 77 -1.13 -18.24 -8.81
N LEU A 78 -0.46 -17.11 -8.57
CA LEU A 78 0.35 -16.42 -9.57
C LEU A 78 1.64 -17.18 -9.94
N LYS A 79 2.11 -18.10 -9.08
CA LYS A 79 3.24 -18.99 -9.39
C LYS A 79 2.88 -20.11 -10.36
N ILE A 80 1.62 -20.56 -10.39
CA ILE A 80 1.19 -21.69 -11.24
C ILE A 80 1.52 -21.40 -12.71
N ASN A 81 1.33 -20.16 -13.17
CA ASN A 81 1.58 -19.74 -14.55
C ASN A 81 2.71 -18.72 -14.71
N HIS A 82 3.60 -18.62 -13.72
CA HIS A 82 4.76 -17.72 -13.77
C HIS A 82 4.43 -16.24 -14.03
N GLU A 83 3.28 -15.77 -13.53
CA GLU A 83 2.86 -14.38 -13.69
C GLU A 83 3.83 -13.41 -13.05
N ALA A 84 4.04 -12.26 -13.70
CA ALA A 84 4.85 -11.18 -13.17
C ALA A 84 4.16 -10.56 -11.95
N ARG A 85 4.51 -11.04 -10.75
CA ARG A 85 3.94 -10.57 -9.50
C ARG A 85 4.86 -9.58 -8.78
N TYR A 86 4.29 -8.48 -8.34
CA TYR A 86 4.90 -7.54 -7.40
C TYR A 86 4.18 -7.56 -6.04
N ALA A 87 4.96 -7.35 -4.98
CA ALA A 87 4.40 -7.18 -3.65
C ALA A 87 3.67 -5.83 -3.54
N CYS A 88 2.57 -5.78 -2.81
CA CYS A 88 1.96 -4.52 -2.40
C CYS A 88 2.83 -3.86 -1.31
N LEU A 89 3.49 -2.75 -1.64
CA LEU A 89 4.39 -2.05 -0.72
C LEU A 89 3.63 -1.31 0.39
N ALA A 90 2.37 -0.92 0.18
CA ALA A 90 1.51 -0.43 1.25
C ALA A 90 1.28 -1.53 2.30
N HIS A 91 0.92 -2.75 1.86
CA HIS A 91 0.81 -3.89 2.76
C HIS A 91 2.13 -4.23 3.46
N ARG A 92 3.27 -4.15 2.75
CA ARG A 92 4.59 -4.33 3.38
C ARG A 92 4.90 -3.28 4.45
N THR A 93 4.55 -2.01 4.21
CA THR A 93 4.64 -0.94 5.22
C THR A 93 3.83 -1.32 6.45
N SER A 94 2.60 -1.81 6.24
CA SER A 94 1.73 -2.29 7.31
C SER A 94 2.38 -3.41 8.11
N THR A 95 2.91 -4.43 7.44
CA THR A 95 3.56 -5.56 8.12
C THR A 95 4.79 -5.12 8.94
N VAL A 96 5.57 -4.15 8.44
CA VAL A 96 6.72 -3.60 9.19
C VAL A 96 6.25 -2.90 10.46
N LEU A 97 5.22 -2.04 10.34
CA LEU A 97 4.61 -1.36 11.49
C LEU A 97 4.01 -2.36 12.48
N GLU A 98 3.23 -3.34 12.01
CA GLU A 98 2.66 -4.42 12.81
C GLU A 98 3.73 -5.20 13.57
N THR A 99 4.81 -5.61 12.88
CA THR A 99 5.91 -6.37 13.51
C THR A 99 6.61 -5.52 14.57
N ALA A 100 6.84 -4.23 14.31
CA ALA A 100 7.37 -3.31 15.30
C ALA A 100 6.41 -3.15 16.49
N TRP A 101 5.11 -3.12 16.21
CA TRP A 101 4.03 -2.92 17.15
C TRP A 101 3.80 -4.10 18.11
N GLU A 102 3.85 -5.34 17.63
CA GLU A 102 3.64 -6.54 18.46
C GLU A 102 4.65 -6.64 19.61
N ASN A 103 5.78 -5.93 19.51
CA ASN A 103 6.76 -5.81 20.57
C ASN A 103 6.35 -4.82 21.70
N LEU A 104 5.27 -4.04 21.52
CA LEU A 104 4.77 -3.00 22.42
C LEU A 104 3.45 -3.41 23.12
N LYS A 105 3.40 -4.60 23.73
CA LYS A 105 2.18 -5.31 24.21
C LYS A 105 1.23 -4.57 25.17
N THR A 106 1.55 -3.39 25.69
CA THR A 106 0.86 -2.76 26.83
C THR A 106 -0.55 -2.21 26.54
N VAL A 107 -0.85 -1.81 25.30
CA VAL A 107 -2.14 -1.15 24.97
C VAL A 107 -3.25 -2.15 24.58
N SER A 108 -2.90 -3.37 24.19
CA SER A 108 -3.90 -4.39 23.80
C SER A 108 -4.77 -4.85 24.97
N ASP A 109 -4.18 -4.92 26.17
CA ASP A 109 -4.82 -5.50 27.36
C ASP A 109 -5.90 -4.57 27.91
N ILE A 110 -5.60 -3.27 28.07
CA ILE A 110 -6.57 -2.28 28.55
C ILE A 110 -7.77 -2.17 27.59
N ARG A 111 -7.51 -2.23 26.28
CA ARG A 111 -8.57 -2.20 25.27
C ARG A 111 -9.51 -3.37 25.45
N THR A 112 -8.95 -4.57 25.55
CA THR A 112 -9.72 -5.81 25.66
C THR A 112 -10.60 -5.75 26.91
N TYR A 113 -10.04 -5.28 28.02
CA TYR A 113 -10.80 -5.05 29.25
C TYR A 113 -11.95 -4.06 29.06
N VAL A 114 -11.71 -2.86 28.51
CA VAL A 114 -12.76 -1.84 28.31
C VAL A 114 -13.89 -2.34 27.41
N GLN A 115 -13.59 -3.19 26.43
CA GLN A 115 -14.57 -3.77 25.53
C GLN A 115 -15.39 -4.89 26.19
N GLN A 116 -14.77 -5.70 27.05
CA GLN A 116 -15.42 -6.79 27.76
C GLN A 116 -16.21 -6.32 28.98
N SER A 117 -15.75 -5.26 29.63
CA SER A 117 -16.39 -4.69 30.80
C SER A 117 -17.58 -3.85 30.36
N GLY A 118 -18.75 -4.49 30.33
CA GLY A 118 -20.00 -3.92 29.86
C GLY A 118 -20.25 -2.50 30.39
N GLY A 119 -20.41 -1.54 29.47
CA GLY A 119 -20.76 -0.15 29.81
C GLY A 119 -19.58 0.82 29.95
N LEU A 120 -18.34 0.35 30.16
CA LEU A 120 -17.17 1.25 30.28
C LEU A 120 -16.95 2.07 29.02
N GLN A 121 -17.05 1.43 27.85
CA GLN A 121 -16.87 2.11 26.57
C GLN A 121 -17.84 3.28 26.35
N HIS A 122 -19.07 3.20 26.86
CA HIS A 122 -20.08 4.26 26.69
C HIS A 122 -19.82 5.49 27.56
N LYS A 123 -18.97 5.36 28.58
CA LYS A 123 -18.60 6.44 29.50
C LYS A 123 -17.33 7.18 29.06
N LEU A 124 -16.60 6.66 28.08
CA LEU A 124 -15.39 7.29 27.58
C LEU A 124 -15.72 8.36 26.53
N PRO A 125 -14.97 9.49 26.49
CA PRO A 125 -15.16 10.54 25.50
C PRO A 125 -14.82 10.07 24.07
N LYS A 126 -13.98 9.03 23.96
CA LYS A 126 -13.56 8.43 22.70
C LYS A 126 -13.66 6.91 22.75
N THR A 127 -13.90 6.34 21.58
CA THR A 127 -14.00 4.89 21.44
C THR A 127 -12.62 4.24 21.48
N LEU A 128 -12.44 3.22 22.32
CA LEU A 128 -11.27 2.33 22.27
C LEU A 128 -11.58 1.09 21.40
N LYS A 129 -12.72 1.07 20.70
CA LYS A 129 -13.04 0.00 19.76
C LYS A 129 -12.13 0.06 18.54
N ARG A 130 -11.74 -1.13 18.06
CA ARG A 130 -11.09 -1.26 16.77
C ARG A 130 -12.12 -0.87 15.71
N THR A 131 -11.81 0.12 14.89
CA THR A 131 -12.53 0.37 13.65
C THR A 131 -12.18 -0.77 12.69
N SER A 132 -13.15 -1.64 12.41
CA SER A 132 -12.94 -2.87 11.63
C SER A 132 -12.60 -2.62 10.15
N GLY A 133 -12.78 -1.39 9.65
CA GLY A 133 -12.49 -1.03 8.26
C GLY A 133 -11.26 -0.12 8.06
N THR A 134 -10.51 0.20 9.11
CA THR A 134 -9.37 1.14 8.98
C THR A 134 -8.07 0.40 8.75
N ARG A 135 -7.32 0.84 7.71
CA ARG A 135 -5.92 0.49 7.46
C ARG A 135 -5.13 0.36 8.78
N PRO A 136 -4.23 -0.63 8.94
CA PRO A 136 -3.66 -0.92 10.25
C PRO A 136 -2.97 0.28 10.93
N TRP A 137 -2.27 1.14 10.18
CA TRP A 137 -1.71 2.39 10.71
C TRP A 137 -2.76 3.32 11.33
N ARG A 138 -3.94 3.46 10.72
CA ARG A 138 -5.07 4.23 11.28
C ARG A 138 -5.57 3.56 12.55
N SER A 139 -5.64 2.24 12.58
CA SER A 139 -6.04 1.51 13.78
C SER A 139 -5.07 1.77 14.94
N TYR A 140 -3.76 1.77 14.67
CA TYR A 140 -2.72 2.07 15.66
C TYR A 140 -2.73 3.53 16.12
N TYR A 141 -2.87 4.46 15.18
CA TYR A 141 -3.02 5.88 15.51
C TYR A 141 -4.25 6.11 16.40
N LEU A 142 -5.41 5.66 15.94
CA LEU A 142 -6.69 5.91 16.60
C LEU A 142 -6.76 5.31 17.99
N ILE A 143 -6.21 4.11 18.22
CA ILE A 143 -6.24 3.49 19.54
C ILE A 143 -5.35 4.25 20.54
N HIS A 144 -4.17 4.73 20.12
CA HIS A 144 -3.27 5.49 20.99
C HIS A 144 -3.81 6.87 21.28
N GLN A 145 -4.27 7.56 20.23
CA GLN A 145 -4.91 8.85 20.37
C GLN A 145 -6.15 8.76 21.28
N SER A 146 -7.02 7.78 21.05
CA SER A 146 -8.23 7.61 21.87
C SER A 146 -7.90 7.25 23.31
N LEU A 147 -6.86 6.44 23.55
CA LEU A 147 -6.40 6.12 24.90
C LEU A 147 -5.81 7.35 25.60
N TYR A 148 -4.99 8.13 24.90
CA TYR A 148 -4.41 9.37 25.41
C TYR A 148 -5.50 10.37 25.80
N GLU A 149 -6.45 10.62 24.91
CA GLU A 149 -7.57 11.56 25.11
C GLU A 149 -8.54 11.08 26.20
N ALA A 150 -8.73 9.76 26.35
CA ALA A 150 -9.62 9.19 27.35
C ALA A 150 -8.93 8.86 28.68
N TYR A 151 -7.61 9.06 28.81
CA TYR A 151 -6.79 8.53 29.90
C TYR A 151 -7.32 8.92 31.29
N ASP A 152 -7.54 10.22 31.53
CA ASP A 152 -7.99 10.71 32.83
C ASP A 152 -9.37 10.18 33.20
N THR A 153 -10.29 10.13 32.23
CA THR A 153 -11.63 9.59 32.44
C THR A 153 -11.58 8.09 32.71
N LEU A 154 -10.77 7.35 31.95
CA LEU A 154 -10.58 5.92 32.14
C LEU A 154 -9.94 5.62 33.51
N PHE A 155 -8.96 6.42 33.94
CA PHE A 155 -8.33 6.28 35.26
C PHE A 155 -9.35 6.44 36.39
N GLN A 156 -10.22 7.45 36.32
CA GLN A 156 -11.28 7.64 37.31
C GLN A 156 -12.28 6.47 37.33
N LEU A 157 -12.75 6.04 36.16
CA LEU A 157 -13.69 4.92 36.04
C LEU A 157 -13.10 3.61 36.58
N LEU A 158 -11.84 3.32 36.27
CA LEU A 158 -11.16 2.14 36.80
C LEU A 158 -10.93 2.25 38.31
N ARG A 159 -10.62 3.45 38.83
CA ARG A 159 -10.47 3.67 40.26
C ARG A 159 -11.78 3.44 41.02
N GLU A 160 -12.92 3.86 40.47
CA GLU A 160 -14.26 3.58 41.02
C GLU A 160 -14.53 2.07 41.12
N CYS A 161 -14.07 1.30 40.13
CA CYS A 161 -14.20 -0.16 40.11
C CYS A 161 -13.07 -0.92 40.84
N ARG A 162 -12.04 -0.22 41.37
CA ARG A 162 -10.81 -0.79 41.96
C ARG A 162 -9.91 -1.56 40.98
N GLU A 163 -9.95 -1.17 39.72
CA GLU A 163 -9.32 -1.83 38.57
C GLU A 163 -8.24 -0.94 37.92
N GLN A 164 -7.76 0.10 38.64
CA GLN A 164 -6.76 1.05 38.14
C GLN A 164 -5.41 0.40 37.79
N HIS A 165 -5.17 -0.81 38.29
CA HIS A 165 -3.93 -1.55 38.05
C HIS A 165 -3.72 -1.87 36.55
N HIS A 166 -4.79 -1.90 35.74
CA HIS A 166 -4.70 -2.06 34.28
C HIS A 166 -3.99 -0.89 33.58
N LEU A 167 -3.85 0.28 34.22
CA LEU A 167 -3.11 1.43 33.66
C LEU A 167 -1.66 1.54 34.16
N THR A 168 -1.22 0.67 35.08
CA THR A 168 0.10 0.81 35.75
C THR A 168 1.27 0.82 34.77
N HIS A 169 1.15 0.12 33.64
CA HIS A 169 2.18 0.01 32.62
C HIS A 169 1.97 0.94 31.43
N ILE A 170 0.97 1.83 31.52
CA ILE A 170 0.61 2.76 30.44
C ILE A 170 1.11 4.14 30.82
N ASP A 171 2.18 4.56 30.16
CA ASP A 171 2.66 5.94 30.20
C ASP A 171 1.88 6.77 29.17
N GLN A 172 1.18 7.79 29.68
CA GLN A 172 0.34 8.68 28.87
C GLN A 172 1.18 9.49 27.86
N LYS A 173 2.39 9.91 28.23
CA LYS A 173 3.30 10.67 27.36
C LYS A 173 3.80 9.77 26.23
N ILE A 174 4.23 8.55 26.54
CA ILE A 174 4.64 7.58 25.52
C ILE A 174 3.47 7.26 24.57
N THR A 175 2.25 7.12 25.11
CA THR A 175 1.04 6.88 24.29
C THR A 175 0.82 8.02 23.29
N TYR A 176 0.96 9.27 23.72
CA TYR A 176 0.89 10.44 22.83
C TYR A 176 2.01 10.44 21.78
N GLU A 177 3.26 10.28 22.20
CA GLU A 177 4.42 10.27 21.28
C GLU A 177 4.30 9.19 20.21
N ILE A 178 3.78 8.01 20.57
CA ILE A 178 3.51 6.96 19.59
C ILE A 178 2.38 7.36 18.63
N SER A 179 1.30 7.99 19.12
CA SER A 179 0.24 8.46 18.23
C SER A 179 0.75 9.49 17.21
N GLU A 180 1.61 10.42 17.64
CA GLU A 180 2.22 11.41 16.76
C GLU A 180 3.14 10.73 15.74
N LEU A 181 3.97 9.79 16.19
CA LEU A 181 4.85 9.01 15.31
C LEU A 181 4.07 8.26 14.22
N VAL A 182 3.01 7.54 14.60
CA VAL A 182 2.19 6.77 13.65
C VAL A 182 1.42 7.70 12.70
N SER A 183 1.06 8.91 13.14
CA SER A 183 0.40 9.89 12.29
C SER A 183 1.26 10.31 11.08
N GLU A 184 2.58 10.37 11.24
CA GLU A 184 3.53 10.68 10.15
C GLU A 184 3.53 9.60 9.05
N PHE A 185 3.19 8.35 9.40
CA PHE A 185 3.07 7.27 8.42
C PHE A 185 1.85 7.44 7.50
N SER A 186 0.86 8.26 7.85
CA SER A 186 -0.29 8.55 6.99
C SER A 186 0.13 8.97 5.59
N ALA A 187 1.10 9.89 5.50
CA ALA A 187 1.62 10.40 4.24
C ALA A 187 2.30 9.30 3.41
N ILE A 188 2.93 8.31 4.05
CA ILE A 188 3.55 7.17 3.35
C ILE A 188 2.45 6.33 2.70
N PHE A 189 1.42 5.94 3.47
CA PHE A 189 0.32 5.13 2.94
C PHE A 189 -0.45 5.86 1.85
N ASP A 190 -0.77 7.14 2.04
CA ASP A 190 -1.44 7.94 1.04
C ASP A 190 -0.64 7.93 -0.27
N ASN A 191 0.69 8.17 -0.21
CA ASN A 191 1.55 8.17 -1.40
C ASN A 191 1.70 6.81 -2.11
N LEU A 192 1.45 5.70 -1.40
CA LEU A 192 1.55 4.34 -1.95
C LEU A 192 0.20 3.80 -2.47
N GLU A 193 -0.92 4.28 -1.93
CA GLU A 193 -2.27 3.74 -2.20
C GLU A 193 -3.14 4.60 -3.13
N PHE A 194 -2.66 5.77 -3.59
CA PHE A 194 -3.45 6.64 -4.48
C PHE A 194 -3.77 5.97 -5.83
N SER A 195 -5.01 5.48 -6.02
CA SER A 195 -5.48 4.89 -7.29
C SER A 195 -5.54 5.87 -8.47
N LYS A 196 -5.65 7.17 -8.19
CA LYS A 196 -5.82 8.22 -9.20
C LYS A 196 -4.51 8.83 -9.72
N LYS A 197 -3.36 8.38 -9.22
CA LYS A 197 -2.03 8.90 -9.61
C LYS A 197 -1.05 7.74 -9.67
N THR A 198 0.02 7.90 -10.44
CA THR A 198 1.12 6.94 -10.41
C THR A 198 1.76 6.96 -9.02
N THR A 199 1.90 5.81 -8.37
CA THR A 199 2.46 5.67 -7.01
C THR A 199 3.75 4.87 -6.97
N LEU A 200 4.08 4.12 -8.03
CA LEU A 200 5.21 3.21 -8.07
C LEU A 200 6.56 3.91 -7.81
N GLN A 201 6.69 5.16 -8.27
CA GLN A 201 7.86 6.01 -8.05
C GLN A 201 8.03 6.45 -6.59
N ASN A 202 6.98 6.37 -5.77
CA ASN A 202 7.01 6.76 -4.37
C ASN A 202 7.53 5.64 -3.47
N VAL A 203 7.75 4.42 -3.98
CA VAL A 203 8.20 3.26 -3.19
C VAL A 203 9.57 3.50 -2.55
N ILE A 204 10.56 3.92 -3.33
CA ILE A 204 11.91 4.15 -2.80
C ILE A 204 11.94 5.35 -1.83
N PRO A 205 11.39 6.53 -2.16
CA PRO A 205 11.30 7.64 -1.22
C PRO A 205 10.57 7.29 0.09
N SER A 206 9.48 6.51 0.01
CA SER A 206 8.72 6.07 1.17
C SER A 206 9.57 5.23 2.13
N TYR A 207 10.38 4.30 1.60
CA TYR A 207 11.32 3.54 2.41
C TYR A 207 12.29 4.43 3.20
N TYR A 208 12.88 5.43 2.53
CA TYR A 208 13.83 6.32 3.19
C TYR A 208 13.16 7.26 4.18
N LEU A 209 11.92 7.66 3.93
CA LEU A 209 11.11 8.38 4.91
C LEU A 209 10.86 7.52 6.15
N MET A 210 10.47 6.25 5.99
CA MET A 210 10.32 5.32 7.11
C MET A 210 11.62 5.18 7.91
N LYS A 211 12.77 5.11 7.22
CA LYS A 211 14.09 4.97 7.84
C LYS A 211 14.50 6.19 8.69
N GLN A 212 13.91 7.37 8.48
CA GLN A 212 14.12 8.52 9.37
C GLN A 212 13.50 8.29 10.74
N TYR A 213 12.42 7.50 10.81
CA TYR A 213 11.68 7.21 12.04
C TYR A 213 12.08 5.88 12.69
N CYS A 214 12.68 4.97 11.93
CA CYS A 214 13.02 3.62 12.40
C CYS A 214 14.47 3.26 12.08
N ILE A 215 15.18 2.66 13.05
CA ILE A 215 16.45 1.99 12.76
C ILE A 215 16.12 0.69 12.04
N VAL A 216 16.26 0.69 10.72
CA VAL A 216 15.97 -0.47 9.87
C VAL A 216 17.26 -1.28 9.62
N ASP A 217 17.24 -2.57 9.95
CA ASP A 217 18.25 -3.52 9.45
C ASP A 217 17.91 -3.91 8.01
N ASN A 218 18.66 -3.37 7.05
CA ASN A 218 18.44 -3.55 5.62
C ASN A 218 18.41 -5.03 5.17
N LYS A 219 19.00 -5.97 5.94
CA LYS A 219 19.08 -7.38 5.52
C LYS A 219 17.81 -8.18 5.82
N HIS A 220 16.98 -7.72 6.73
CA HIS A 220 15.79 -8.46 7.18
C HIS A 220 14.49 -7.66 7.07
N ASP A 221 14.57 -6.44 6.56
CA ASP A 221 13.38 -5.62 6.35
C ASP A 221 12.51 -6.17 5.20
N LYS A 222 11.29 -6.55 5.56
CA LYS A 222 10.24 -7.05 4.66
C LYS A 222 9.89 -6.02 3.57
N TYR A 223 9.99 -4.72 3.87
CA TYR A 223 9.77 -3.67 2.87
C TYR A 223 10.91 -3.68 1.85
N TRP A 224 12.15 -3.51 2.32
CA TRP A 224 13.33 -3.47 1.45
C TRP A 224 13.47 -4.71 0.56
N THR A 225 13.32 -5.90 1.13
CA THR A 225 13.40 -7.18 0.40
C THR A 225 12.28 -7.40 -0.62
N SER A 226 11.22 -6.59 -0.57
CA SER A 226 10.13 -6.60 -1.56
C SER A 226 10.30 -5.54 -2.65
N THR A 227 11.29 -4.66 -2.52
CA THR A 227 11.66 -3.75 -3.60
C THR A 227 12.36 -4.52 -4.71
N VAL A 228 12.13 -4.10 -5.94
CA VAL A 228 12.66 -4.71 -7.16
C VAL A 228 13.07 -3.60 -8.11
N SER A 229 13.81 -3.94 -9.16
CA SER A 229 14.37 -2.99 -10.13
C SER A 229 13.33 -2.04 -10.72
N LEU A 230 12.09 -2.51 -10.94
CA LEU A 230 11.01 -1.67 -11.46
C LEU A 230 10.72 -0.46 -10.56
N HIS A 231 10.78 -0.61 -9.24
CA HIS A 231 10.58 0.49 -8.29
C HIS A 231 11.68 1.55 -8.41
N TRP A 232 12.92 1.12 -8.60
CA TRP A 232 14.07 2.00 -8.82
C TRP A 232 13.97 2.72 -10.15
N ILE A 233 13.59 2.03 -11.23
CA ILE A 233 13.34 2.62 -12.55
C ILE A 233 12.26 3.69 -12.44
N ALA A 234 11.11 3.37 -11.83
CA ALA A 234 10.00 4.31 -11.68
C ALA A 234 10.43 5.57 -10.90
N THR A 235 11.14 5.39 -9.80
CA THR A 235 11.67 6.50 -8.99
C THR A 235 12.65 7.36 -9.81
N TYR A 236 13.55 6.73 -10.57
CA TYR A 236 14.55 7.41 -11.38
C TYR A 236 13.94 8.22 -12.54
N LEU A 237 12.87 7.71 -13.15
CA LEU A 237 12.18 8.37 -14.25
C LEU A 237 11.37 9.60 -13.80
N ASP A 238 10.95 9.68 -12.53
CA ASP A 238 10.20 10.84 -12.03
C ASP A 238 11.13 12.06 -11.83
N PRO A 239 10.88 13.19 -12.54
CA PRO A 239 11.69 14.40 -12.40
C PRO A 239 11.75 14.98 -10.98
N SER A 240 10.72 14.74 -10.17
CA SER A 240 10.58 15.28 -8.81
C SER A 240 11.66 14.76 -7.85
N PHE A 241 12.27 13.62 -8.18
CA PHE A 241 13.27 12.96 -7.36
C PHE A 241 14.70 13.04 -7.93
N LYS A 242 14.91 13.71 -9.06
CA LYS A 242 16.23 13.83 -9.71
C LYS A 242 17.30 14.49 -8.83
N GLU A 243 16.89 15.37 -7.92
CA GLU A 243 17.79 16.08 -7.01
C GLU A 243 17.91 15.40 -5.64
N SER A 244 17.16 14.32 -5.41
CA SER A 244 17.11 13.63 -4.12
C SER A 244 18.23 12.59 -4.03
N SER A 245 19.03 12.66 -2.97
CA SER A 245 20.03 11.65 -2.62
C SER A 245 19.43 10.68 -1.60
N PHE A 246 18.81 9.60 -2.08
CA PHE A 246 18.23 8.58 -1.19
C PHE A 246 19.28 7.63 -0.62
N VAL A 247 20.35 7.35 -1.38
CA VAL A 247 21.38 6.36 -1.01
C VAL A 247 22.77 6.98 -1.04
N ASN A 248 23.54 6.81 0.03
CA ASN A 248 24.92 7.30 0.11
C ASN A 248 25.96 6.25 -0.35
N ASP A 249 25.54 5.00 -0.57
CA ASP A 249 26.41 3.93 -1.09
C ASP A 249 26.53 4.04 -2.62
N ARG A 250 27.68 4.52 -3.07
CA ARG A 250 27.98 4.71 -4.50
C ARG A 250 27.98 3.41 -5.30
N LYS A 251 28.47 2.31 -4.72
CA LYS A 251 28.52 1.01 -5.42
C LYS A 251 27.10 0.52 -5.67
N PHE A 252 26.26 0.58 -4.65
CA PHE A 252 24.84 0.24 -4.78
C PHE A 252 24.14 1.10 -5.83
N LEU A 253 24.38 2.42 -5.85
CA LEU A 253 23.81 3.31 -6.85
C LEU A 253 24.26 2.95 -8.28
N ASP A 254 25.52 2.61 -8.47
CA ASP A 254 26.05 2.19 -9.77
C ASP A 254 25.40 0.88 -10.24
N ASP A 255 25.24 -0.10 -9.32
CA ASP A 255 24.55 -1.37 -9.61
C ASP A 255 23.08 -1.14 -9.99
N GLN A 256 22.36 -0.28 -9.25
CA GLN A 256 20.98 0.10 -9.58
C GLN A 256 20.91 0.83 -10.93
N LYS A 257 21.85 1.73 -11.22
CA LYS A 257 21.90 2.43 -12.51
C LYS A 257 22.07 1.48 -13.68
N GLN A 258 22.93 0.46 -13.55
CA GLN A 258 23.07 -0.57 -14.58
C GLN A 258 21.78 -1.37 -14.74
N CYS A 259 21.12 -1.70 -13.64
CA CYS A 259 19.82 -2.38 -13.68
C CYS A 259 18.74 -1.54 -14.37
N ILE A 260 18.70 -0.23 -14.09
CA ILE A 260 17.80 0.73 -14.71
C ILE A 260 18.04 0.81 -16.21
N ILE A 261 19.31 0.95 -16.63
CA ILE A 261 19.69 0.98 -18.05
C ILE A 261 19.26 -0.32 -18.75
N GLY A 262 19.52 -1.47 -18.13
CA GLY A 262 19.10 -2.77 -18.65
C GLY A 262 17.59 -2.86 -18.84
N GLY A 263 16.80 -2.46 -17.84
CA GLY A 263 15.34 -2.44 -17.92
C GLY A 263 14.80 -1.50 -19.02
N LEU A 264 15.39 -0.30 -19.14
CA LEU A 264 15.02 0.65 -20.21
C LEU A 264 15.35 0.13 -21.60
N LEU A 265 16.44 -0.62 -21.76
CA LEU A 265 16.79 -1.24 -23.04
C LEU A 265 15.79 -2.32 -23.45
N VAL A 266 15.32 -3.14 -22.51
CA VAL A 266 14.25 -4.13 -22.76
C VAL A 266 12.98 -3.42 -23.22
N LEU A 267 12.50 -2.43 -22.46
CA LEU A 267 11.32 -1.65 -22.84
C LEU A 267 11.47 -1.02 -24.24
N THR A 268 12.64 -0.44 -24.54
CA THR A 268 12.89 0.18 -25.85
C THR A 268 12.87 -0.84 -26.99
N LYS A 269 13.32 -2.07 -26.74
CA LYS A 269 13.27 -3.16 -27.73
C LYS A 269 11.83 -3.57 -28.00
N ASP A 270 11.05 -3.80 -26.94
CA ASP A 270 9.64 -4.20 -27.06
C ASP A 270 8.82 -3.13 -27.79
N PHE A 271 9.09 -1.84 -27.53
CA PHE A 271 8.47 -0.73 -28.28
C PHE A 271 8.85 -0.72 -29.76
N LYS A 272 10.09 -1.03 -30.11
CA LYS A 272 10.51 -1.10 -31.53
C LYS A 272 9.86 -2.27 -32.24
N ASP A 273 9.78 -3.42 -31.59
CA ASP A 273 9.15 -4.62 -32.14
C ASP A 273 7.63 -4.38 -32.36
N PHE A 274 6.98 -3.58 -31.50
CA PHE A 274 5.59 -3.15 -31.67
C PHE A 274 5.38 -2.08 -32.78
N LEU A 275 6.36 -1.19 -32.97
CA LEU A 275 6.32 -0.14 -33.99
C LEU A 275 6.80 -0.59 -35.38
N THR A 276 7.38 -1.78 -35.48
CA THR A 276 7.75 -2.37 -36.77
C THR A 276 6.49 -2.96 -37.38
N PRO A 277 5.91 -2.37 -38.45
CA PRO A 277 4.75 -2.96 -39.09
C PRO A 277 5.13 -4.36 -39.54
N ALA A 278 4.31 -5.36 -39.20
CA ALA A 278 4.40 -6.63 -39.87
C ALA A 278 4.41 -6.34 -41.37
N THR A 279 5.48 -6.70 -42.07
CA THR A 279 5.53 -6.67 -43.53
C THR A 279 4.59 -7.76 -44.04
N THR A 280 3.29 -7.55 -43.88
CA THR A 280 2.29 -8.13 -44.74
C THR A 280 2.36 -7.34 -46.03
N THR A 281 2.91 -7.98 -47.06
CA THR A 281 2.58 -7.68 -48.44
C THR A 281 1.05 -7.70 -48.57
N ASP A 282 0.41 -6.53 -48.47
CA ASP A 282 -0.59 -6.15 -49.46
C ASP A 282 -1.04 -4.68 -49.36
N SER A 283 -1.06 -4.10 -50.56
CA SER A 283 -1.70 -2.87 -51.04
C SER A 283 -2.49 -1.95 -50.07
N SER A 284 -1.99 -0.70 -50.03
CA SER A 284 -2.67 0.58 -49.71
C SER A 284 -4.08 0.74 -50.33
N PRO A 285 -4.99 1.61 -49.82
CA PRO A 285 -4.67 3.02 -49.51
C PRO A 285 -5.34 3.73 -48.32
N SER A 286 -4.53 4.63 -47.73
CA SER A 286 -4.78 5.97 -47.16
C SER A 286 -6.11 6.30 -46.49
N SER A 287 -6.05 6.70 -45.21
CA SER A 287 -6.79 7.87 -44.72
C SER A 287 -6.04 8.57 -43.58
N SER A 288 -5.98 9.89 -43.68
CA SER A 288 -5.33 10.83 -42.78
C SER A 288 -6.23 11.21 -41.60
N LEU A 289 -5.70 11.20 -40.36
CA LEU A 289 -6.36 11.81 -39.21
C LEU A 289 -5.40 12.75 -38.46
N SER A 290 -5.89 13.97 -38.31
CA SER A 290 -5.30 15.17 -37.74
C SER A 290 -5.16 15.08 -36.22
N SER A 291 -4.00 15.46 -35.68
CA SER A 291 -3.72 15.57 -34.24
C SER A 291 -3.97 16.99 -33.73
N THR A 292 -4.95 17.15 -32.86
CA THR A 292 -5.15 18.39 -32.08
C THR A 292 -4.48 18.23 -30.72
N ALA A 293 -3.43 19.02 -30.46
CA ALA A 293 -2.71 19.03 -29.19
C ALA A 293 -3.45 19.91 -28.18
N THR A 294 -3.98 19.30 -27.11
CA THR A 294 -4.56 20.03 -25.97
C THR A 294 -3.48 20.26 -24.92
N THR A 295 -3.13 21.52 -24.68
CA THR A 295 -2.18 21.95 -23.65
C THR A 295 -2.88 21.93 -22.29
N VAL A 296 -2.45 21.05 -21.37
CA VAL A 296 -2.96 21.03 -19.99
C VAL A 296 -2.00 21.79 -19.09
N ALA A 297 -2.51 22.85 -18.46
CA ALA A 297 -1.79 23.68 -17.51
C ALA A 297 -1.41 22.89 -16.25
N THR A 298 -0.12 22.91 -15.90
CA THR A 298 0.42 22.24 -14.71
C THR A 298 0.29 23.17 -13.50
N THR A 299 -0.66 22.90 -12.62
CA THR A 299 -0.73 23.49 -11.28
C THR A 299 0.36 22.88 -10.39
N THR A 300 1.24 23.72 -9.86
CA THR A 300 2.35 23.33 -8.97
C THR A 300 1.83 22.86 -7.60
N PHE A 301 1.69 21.55 -7.44
CA PHE A 301 1.48 20.90 -6.16
C PHE A 301 2.82 20.70 -5.45
N VAL A 302 2.95 21.16 -4.19
CA VAL A 302 4.16 20.95 -3.37
C VAL A 302 4.06 19.58 -2.71
N HIS A 303 4.83 18.62 -3.22
CA HIS A 303 4.82 17.22 -2.78
C HIS A 303 5.40 17.08 -1.34
N PRO A 304 4.72 16.38 -0.40
CA PRO A 304 5.18 16.19 0.98
C PRO A 304 6.58 15.54 1.09
N LEU A 305 6.91 14.65 0.14
CA LEU A 305 8.21 13.98 0.03
C LEU A 305 9.39 14.92 -0.30
N LYS A 306 9.16 16.20 -0.64
CA LYS A 306 10.23 17.20 -0.87
C LYS A 306 10.94 17.65 0.43
N LYS A 307 10.51 17.18 1.60
CA LYS A 307 11.15 17.49 2.88
C LYS A 307 12.40 16.66 3.20
N ILE A 308 12.76 15.68 2.36
CA ILE A 308 14.04 14.96 2.50
C ILE A 308 15.18 15.93 2.10
N LYS A 309 15.69 16.67 3.08
CA LYS A 309 16.83 17.57 2.91
C LYS A 309 18.10 16.75 2.67
N LYS A 310 18.98 17.28 1.82
CA LYS A 310 20.38 16.85 1.72
C LYS A 310 21.03 16.97 3.11
N ASP A 311 21.52 15.85 3.62
CA ASP A 311 22.63 15.84 4.57
C ASP A 311 23.95 15.76 3.78
#